data_AF-A0A1C6BL40-F1
#
_entry.id   AF-A0A1C6BL40-F1
#
_cell.length_a   1.000
_cell.length_b   1.000
_cell.length_c   1.000
_cell.angle_alpha   90.00
_cell.angle_beta   90.00
_cell.angle_gamma   90.00
#
_symmetry.space_group_name_H-M   'P 1'
#
loop_
_entity.id
_entity.type
_entity.pdbx_description
1 polymer ?
#
loop_
_entity_poly.entity_id
_entity_poly.type
_entity_poly.pdbx_seq_one_letter_code
_entity_poly.pdbx_strand_id
1 'polypeptide(L)'
;MIKPIMPIIIIPIISTLVTGLAFIFVLGGPITIVFESLTNFLACLSGTSSVVLATILGAMIAFDMGGPVNKTAFLFGVSMITAGNPEVMGPIAAAVAIPPIGMGIATFIGKKYYSKEELDAGKAAFAMGLCGITEGAIPFASMDPLRVIPSLMVGSIVGANIAALAKVTDIVPHGGPIVALMGGIEGILMFFVAIIAGSAITAVMVNVLKANKYKKSEQENEKVAA
;
A
#
# COMPACT_ATOMS: atom_id res chain seq x y z
N MET A 1 45.90 -15.30 8.70
CA MET A 1 45.50 -14.94 7.32
C MET A 1 43.99 -15.03 7.06
N ILE A 2 43.24 -15.95 7.68
CA ILE A 2 41.80 -16.15 7.38
C ILE A 2 40.85 -15.21 8.18
N LYS A 3 41.24 -14.72 9.36
CA LYS A 3 40.36 -13.87 10.19
C LYS A 3 39.78 -12.63 9.47
N PRO A 4 40.50 -11.92 8.59
CA PRO A 4 39.95 -10.78 7.85
C PRO A 4 38.94 -11.18 6.75
N ILE A 5 39.08 -12.37 6.14
CA ILE A 5 38.23 -12.79 5.01
C ILE A 5 36.86 -13.33 5.48
N MET A 6 36.77 -13.72 6.76
CA MET A 6 35.57 -14.30 7.35
C MET A 6 34.34 -13.39 7.26
N PRO A 7 34.34 -12.14 7.80
CA PRO A 7 33.15 -11.27 7.74
C PRO A 7 32.88 -10.70 6.35
N ILE A 8 33.89 -10.66 5.48
CA ILE A 8 33.77 -10.02 4.16
C ILE A 8 33.21 -11.01 3.11
N ILE A 9 33.66 -12.27 3.13
CA ILE A 9 33.37 -13.23 2.06
C ILE A 9 32.73 -14.50 2.62
N ILE A 10 33.37 -15.16 3.58
CA ILE A 10 32.95 -16.52 3.99
C ILE A 10 31.60 -16.50 4.71
N ILE A 11 31.41 -15.60 5.68
CA ILE A 11 30.17 -15.51 6.44
C ILE A 11 29.00 -15.10 5.53
N PRO A 12 29.07 -14.03 4.72
CA PRO A 12 27.96 -13.67 3.82
C PRO A 12 27.61 -14.77 2.81
N ILE A 13 28.60 -15.47 2.24
CA ILE A 13 28.33 -16.53 1.26
C ILE A 13 27.65 -17.73 1.93
N ILE A 14 28.20 -18.23 3.04
CA ILE A 14 27.63 -19.38 3.73
C ILE A 14 26.26 -19.02 4.34
N SER A 15 26.11 -17.84 4.94
CA SER A 15 24.82 -17.42 5.49
C SER A 15 23.76 -17.26 4.42
N THR A 16 24.09 -16.64 3.27
CA THR A 16 23.16 -16.50 2.14
C THR A 16 22.83 -17.85 1.53
N LEU A 17 23.80 -18.76 1.41
CA LEU A 17 23.56 -20.11 0.91
C LEU A 17 22.62 -20.89 1.83
N VAL A 18 22.91 -20.92 3.14
CA VAL A 18 22.07 -21.64 4.12
C VAL A 18 20.68 -21.02 4.18
N THR A 19 20.59 -19.69 4.26
CA THR A 19 19.30 -18.99 4.31
C THR A 19 18.51 -19.16 3.02
N GLY A 20 19.19 -19.10 1.86
CA GLY A 20 18.57 -19.31 0.55
C GLY A 20 18.06 -20.74 0.36
N LEU A 21 18.83 -21.75 0.76
CA LEU A 21 18.39 -23.14 0.72
C LEU A 21 17.23 -23.38 1.70
N ALA A 22 17.29 -22.81 2.91
CA ALA A 22 16.18 -22.86 3.85
C ALA A 22 14.92 -22.19 3.27
N PHE A 23 15.08 -21.05 2.61
CA PHE A 23 13.96 -20.38 1.94
C PHE A 23 13.35 -21.26 0.85
N ILE A 24 14.16 -21.86 -0.03
CA ILE A 24 13.67 -22.70 -1.13
C ILE A 24 12.98 -23.97 -0.61
N PHE A 25 13.62 -24.71 0.31
CA PHE A 25 13.15 -26.04 0.70
C PHE A 25 12.15 -26.04 1.85
N VAL A 26 12.21 -25.05 2.75
CA VAL A 26 11.35 -25.00 3.94
C VAL A 26 10.22 -23.99 3.77
N LEU A 27 10.53 -22.78 3.30
CA LEU A 27 9.55 -21.69 3.21
C LEU A 27 8.83 -21.62 1.87
N GLY A 28 9.48 -22.03 0.77
CA GLY A 28 8.96 -21.92 -0.58
C GLY A 28 7.63 -22.62 -0.78
N GLY A 29 7.53 -23.90 -0.38
CA GLY A 29 6.28 -24.66 -0.46
C GLY A 29 5.11 -24.00 0.26
N PRO A 30 5.20 -23.71 1.57
CA PRO A 30 4.15 -23.01 2.31
C PRO A 30 3.75 -21.66 1.71
N ILE A 31 4.72 -20.84 1.28
CA ILE A 31 4.45 -19.53 0.67
C ILE A 31 3.69 -19.69 -0.65
N THR A 32 4.11 -20.61 -1.51
CA THR A 32 3.43 -20.89 -2.78
C THR A 32 1.99 -21.34 -2.55
N ILE A 33 1.73 -22.23 -1.59
CA ILE A 33 0.37 -22.70 -1.27
C ILE A 33 -0.53 -21.52 -0.87
N VAL A 34 -0.05 -20.61 -0.02
CA VAL A 34 -0.82 -19.43 0.39
C VAL A 34 -1.08 -18.51 -0.81
N PHE A 35 -0.05 -18.26 -1.62
CA PHE A 35 -0.16 -17.41 -2.80
C PHE A 35 -1.13 -17.95 -3.85
N GLU A 36 -1.05 -19.25 -4.16
CA GLU A 36 -1.96 -19.92 -5.10
C GLU A 36 -3.40 -19.95 -4.54
N SER A 37 -3.57 -20.22 -3.25
CA SER A 37 -4.89 -20.20 -2.61
C SER A 37 -5.56 -18.82 -2.69
N LEU A 38 -4.81 -17.75 -2.40
CA LEU A 38 -5.30 -16.37 -2.54
C LEU A 38 -5.60 -16.00 -3.99
N THR A 39 -4.72 -16.39 -4.92
CA THR A 39 -4.89 -16.16 -6.36
C THR A 39 -6.16 -16.87 -6.87
N ASN A 40 -6.36 -18.13 -6.48
CA ASN A 40 -7.55 -18.90 -6.85
C ASN A 40 -8.82 -18.30 -6.24
N PHE A 41 -8.76 -17.84 -4.98
CA PHE A 41 -9.87 -17.14 -4.34
C PHE A 41 -10.26 -15.86 -5.10
N LEU A 42 -9.28 -15.03 -5.48
CA LEU A 42 -9.52 -13.81 -6.24
C LEU A 42 -10.00 -14.11 -7.68
N ALA A 43 -9.52 -15.18 -8.30
CA ALA A 43 -9.99 -15.64 -9.61
C ALA A 43 -11.47 -16.04 -9.57
N CYS A 44 -11.94 -16.69 -8.51
CA CYS A 44 -13.36 -17.00 -8.32
C CYS A 44 -14.27 -15.76 -8.25
N LEU A 45 -13.73 -14.60 -7.86
CA LEU A 45 -14.46 -13.33 -7.81
C LEU A 45 -14.43 -12.56 -9.15
N SER A 46 -13.48 -12.91 -10.02
CA SER A 46 -13.32 -12.29 -11.33
C SER A 46 -14.49 -12.68 -12.23
N GLY A 47 -15.27 -11.69 -12.68
CA GLY A 47 -16.43 -11.87 -13.57
C GLY A 47 -17.81 -11.80 -12.89
N THR A 48 -17.92 -11.96 -11.56
CA THR A 48 -19.23 -11.93 -10.86
C THR A 48 -19.47 -10.62 -10.10
N SER A 49 -18.45 -10.01 -9.48
CA SER A 49 -18.61 -8.72 -8.78
C SER A 49 -17.32 -7.89 -8.78
N SER A 50 -17.18 -7.02 -9.78
CA SER A 50 -16.04 -6.10 -9.92
C SER A 50 -15.84 -5.22 -8.67
N VAL A 51 -16.93 -4.80 -8.02
CA VAL A 51 -16.89 -3.98 -6.79
C VAL A 51 -16.37 -4.76 -5.59
N VAL A 52 -16.79 -6.01 -5.40
CA VAL A 52 -16.30 -6.82 -4.27
C VAL A 52 -14.82 -7.14 -4.45
N LEU A 53 -14.41 -7.51 -5.67
CA LEU A 53 -13.01 -7.76 -6.00
C LEU A 53 -12.16 -6.50 -5.76
N ALA A 54 -12.58 -5.35 -6.27
CA ALA A 54 -11.87 -4.08 -6.09
C ALA A 54 -11.77 -3.66 -4.62
N THR A 55 -12.82 -3.91 -3.82
CA THR A 55 -12.80 -3.68 -2.37
C THR A 55 -11.72 -4.51 -1.69
N ILE A 56 -11.66 -5.81 -1.98
CA ILE A 56 -10.66 -6.71 -1.39
C ILE A 56 -9.25 -6.31 -1.83
N LEU A 57 -9.04 -6.05 -3.13
CA LEU A 57 -7.74 -5.66 -3.67
C LEU A 57 -7.27 -4.32 -3.09
N GLY A 58 -8.15 -3.31 -3.02
CA GLY A 58 -7.83 -2.02 -2.42
C GLY A 58 -7.42 -2.14 -0.95
N ALA A 59 -8.12 -2.99 -0.19
CA ALA A 59 -7.77 -3.28 1.20
C ALA A 59 -6.41 -3.99 1.33
N MET A 60 -6.17 -5.02 0.51
CA MET A 60 -4.94 -5.81 0.53
C MET A 60 -3.70 -4.96 0.19
N ILE A 61 -3.81 -4.09 -0.82
CA ILE A 61 -2.72 -3.20 -1.21
C ILE A 61 -2.33 -2.24 -0.07
N ALA A 62 -3.30 -1.71 0.66
CA ALA A 62 -3.02 -0.75 1.72
C ALA A 62 -2.67 -1.38 3.08
N PHE A 63 -2.92 -2.67 3.28
CA PHE A 63 -2.83 -3.32 4.59
C PHE A 63 -1.42 -3.29 5.19
N ASP A 64 -0.41 -3.66 4.42
CA ASP A 64 0.98 -3.78 4.86
C ASP A 64 1.96 -2.90 4.05
N MET A 65 1.43 -1.99 3.22
CA MET A 65 2.17 -0.96 2.47
C MET A 65 3.38 -1.48 1.67
N GLY A 66 3.28 -2.69 1.12
CA GLY A 66 4.34 -3.32 0.33
C GLY A 66 4.82 -4.68 0.88
N GLY A 67 4.18 -5.18 1.93
CA GLY A 67 4.43 -6.52 2.47
C GLY A 67 3.78 -7.65 1.66
N PRO A 68 3.74 -8.88 2.21
CA PRO A 68 3.25 -10.07 1.53
C PRO A 68 1.81 -9.97 1.01
N VAL A 69 0.91 -9.30 1.75
CA VAL A 69 -0.51 -9.16 1.36
C VAL A 69 -0.63 -8.22 0.17
N ASN A 70 0.05 -7.07 0.21
CA ASN A 70 0.11 -6.14 -0.92
C ASN A 70 0.70 -6.82 -2.17
N LYS A 71 1.87 -7.45 -2.04
CA LYS A 71 2.52 -8.08 -3.21
C LYS A 71 1.69 -9.24 -3.78
N THR A 72 0.92 -9.94 -2.95
CA THR A 72 -0.01 -10.96 -3.45
C THR A 72 -1.12 -10.36 -4.30
N ALA A 73 -1.78 -9.31 -3.82
CA ALA A 73 -2.80 -8.61 -4.60
C ALA A 73 -2.21 -7.99 -5.88
N PHE A 74 -1.03 -7.40 -5.80
CA PHE A 74 -0.34 -6.80 -6.94
C PHE A 74 0.03 -7.84 -8.01
N LEU A 75 0.65 -8.96 -7.61
CA LEU A 75 1.02 -10.02 -8.54
C LEU A 75 -0.21 -10.70 -9.16
N PHE A 76 -1.33 -10.80 -8.42
CA PHE A 76 -2.61 -11.18 -8.99
C PHE A 76 -3.07 -10.19 -10.08
N GLY A 77 -2.99 -8.88 -9.83
CA GLY A 77 -3.26 -7.87 -10.86
C GLY A 77 -2.40 -8.05 -12.12
N VAL A 78 -1.09 -8.27 -11.93
CA VAL A 78 -0.14 -8.52 -13.02
C VAL A 78 -0.49 -9.79 -13.81
N SER A 79 -0.91 -10.86 -13.15
CA SER A 79 -1.35 -12.08 -13.85
C SER A 79 -2.66 -11.87 -14.62
N MET A 80 -3.53 -10.97 -14.18
CA MET A 80 -4.74 -10.61 -14.93
C MET A 80 -4.44 -9.79 -16.20
N ILE A 81 -3.35 -9.02 -16.23
CA ILE A 81 -2.87 -8.37 -17.47
C ILE A 81 -2.56 -9.43 -18.52
N THR A 82 -1.77 -10.46 -18.14
CA THR A 82 -1.37 -11.54 -19.07
C THR A 82 -2.54 -12.43 -19.47
N ALA A 83 -3.56 -12.55 -18.62
CA ALA A 83 -4.82 -13.23 -18.90
C ALA A 83 -5.80 -12.41 -19.78
N GLY A 84 -5.43 -11.19 -20.19
CA GLY A 84 -6.27 -10.34 -21.05
C GLY A 84 -7.37 -9.57 -20.31
N ASN A 85 -7.25 -9.40 -18.98
CA ASN A 85 -8.19 -8.66 -18.15
C ASN A 85 -7.50 -7.51 -17.40
N PRO A 86 -7.06 -6.45 -18.10
CA PRO A 86 -6.35 -5.31 -17.50
C PRO A 86 -7.26 -4.43 -16.62
N GLU A 87 -8.59 -4.61 -16.69
CA GLU A 87 -9.57 -3.93 -15.81
C GLU A 87 -9.39 -4.31 -14.33
N VAL A 88 -8.72 -5.44 -14.02
CA VAL A 88 -8.39 -5.81 -12.63
C VAL A 88 -7.16 -5.07 -12.12
N MET A 89 -6.20 -4.77 -13.01
CA MET A 89 -4.98 -4.07 -12.63
C MET A 89 -5.22 -2.57 -12.38
N GLY A 90 -6.10 -1.92 -13.14
CA GLY A 90 -6.39 -0.49 -12.98
C GLY A 90 -6.77 -0.07 -11.54
N PRO A 91 -7.69 -0.76 -10.85
CA PRO A 91 -8.00 -0.53 -9.44
C PRO A 91 -6.81 -0.69 -8.50
N ILE A 92 -5.96 -1.70 -8.75
CA ILE A 92 -4.74 -1.94 -7.97
C ILE A 92 -3.75 -0.79 -8.16
N ALA A 93 -3.54 -0.36 -9.41
CA ALA A 93 -2.64 0.73 -9.74
C ALA A 93 -3.04 2.05 -9.07
N ALA A 94 -4.35 2.31 -8.93
CA ALA A 94 -4.86 3.46 -8.19
C ALA A 94 -4.63 3.29 -6.67
N ALA A 95 -4.96 2.12 -6.13
CA ALA A 95 -4.82 1.79 -4.72
C ALA A 95 -3.38 1.91 -4.20
N VAL A 96 -2.38 1.62 -5.03
CA VAL A 96 -0.95 1.66 -4.69
C VAL A 96 -0.47 3.05 -4.29
N ALA A 97 -0.96 4.10 -4.95
CA ALA A 97 -0.55 5.48 -4.70
C ALA A 97 -1.31 6.14 -3.54
N ILE A 98 -2.50 5.65 -3.22
CA ILE A 98 -3.39 6.29 -2.25
C ILE A 98 -2.79 6.40 -0.85
N PRO A 99 -2.16 5.36 -0.26
CA PRO A 99 -1.60 5.45 1.08
C PRO A 99 -0.52 6.53 1.25
N PRO A 100 0.56 6.55 0.44
CA PRO A 100 1.61 7.54 0.59
C PRO A 100 1.16 8.97 0.22
N ILE A 101 0.33 9.16 -0.82
CA ILE A 101 -0.26 10.47 -1.15
C ILE A 101 -1.18 10.95 -0.03
N GLY A 102 -2.04 10.06 0.48
CA GLY A 102 -2.96 10.36 1.57
C GLY A 102 -2.25 10.79 2.84
N MET A 103 -1.17 10.10 3.23
CA MET A 103 -0.36 10.51 4.39
C MET A 103 0.38 11.84 4.15
N GLY A 104 0.92 12.05 2.94
CA GLY A 104 1.50 13.34 2.55
C GLY A 104 0.49 14.49 2.71
N ILE A 105 -0.73 14.33 2.19
CA ILE A 105 -1.80 15.32 2.34
C ILE A 105 -2.21 15.49 3.82
N ALA A 106 -2.30 14.38 4.56
CA ALA A 106 -2.69 14.40 5.96
C ALA A 106 -1.75 15.27 6.81
N THR A 107 -0.44 15.15 6.59
CA THR A 107 0.58 15.95 7.28
C THR A 107 0.52 17.43 6.93
N PHE A 108 0.15 17.79 5.70
CA PHE A 108 -0.02 19.20 5.31
C PHE A 108 -1.23 19.86 5.96
N ILE A 109 -2.36 19.14 6.07
CA ILE A 109 -3.62 19.66 6.64
C ILE A 109 -3.57 19.64 8.17
N GLY A 110 -3.05 18.55 8.75
CA GLY A 110 -3.15 18.23 10.17
C GLY A 110 -1.88 18.49 10.96
N LYS A 111 -1.02 19.44 10.56
CA LYS A 111 0.37 19.61 11.05
C LYS A 111 0.57 19.43 12.56
N LYS A 112 -0.37 19.91 13.38
CA LYS A 112 -0.34 19.84 14.85
C LYS A 112 -0.46 18.42 15.43
N TYR A 113 -0.87 17.44 14.63
CA TYR A 113 -1.07 16.04 15.04
C TYR A 113 0.14 15.13 14.72
N TYR A 114 1.20 15.69 14.16
CA TYR A 114 2.36 14.96 13.66
C TYR A 114 3.66 15.50 14.28
N SER A 115 4.64 14.62 14.48
CA SER A 115 5.99 15.02 14.87
C SER A 115 6.74 15.70 13.71
N LYS A 116 7.88 16.34 14.00
CA LYS A 116 8.70 16.96 12.95
C LYS A 116 9.18 15.94 11.92
N GLU A 117 9.56 14.76 12.39
CA GLU A 117 9.99 13.63 11.58
C GLU A 117 8.85 13.14 10.67
N GLU A 118 7.62 13.05 11.20
CA GLU A 118 6.43 12.71 10.41
C GLU A 118 6.12 13.78 9.34
N LEU A 119 6.32 15.08 9.64
CA LEU A 119 6.09 16.16 8.66
C LEU A 119 7.10 16.11 7.50
N ASP A 120 8.36 15.80 7.77
CA ASP A 120 9.38 15.66 6.73
C ASP A 120 9.20 14.37 5.93
N ALA A 121 8.85 13.27 6.62
CA ALA A 121 8.44 12.04 5.96
C ALA A 121 7.21 12.25 5.06
N GLY A 122 6.30 13.17 5.40
CA GLY A 122 5.09 13.46 4.63
C GLY A 122 5.37 14.00 3.24
N LYS A 123 6.39 14.86 3.12
CA LYS A 123 6.83 15.40 1.82
C LYS A 123 7.41 14.29 0.94
N ALA A 124 8.25 13.43 1.52
CA ALA A 124 8.84 12.28 0.84
C ALA A 124 7.75 11.27 0.43
N ALA A 125 6.82 10.96 1.34
CA ALA A 125 5.69 10.07 1.07
C ALA A 125 4.82 10.57 -0.08
N PHE A 126 4.49 11.86 -0.12
CA PHE A 126 3.73 12.42 -1.23
C PHE A 126 4.43 12.17 -2.59
N ALA A 127 5.74 12.46 -2.67
CA ALA A 127 6.52 12.23 -3.89
C ALA A 127 6.60 10.73 -4.25
N MET A 128 6.84 9.85 -3.27
CA MET A 128 6.86 8.40 -3.45
C MET A 128 5.52 7.88 -3.99
N GLY A 129 4.41 8.44 -3.51
CA GLY A 129 3.08 8.08 -3.96
C GLY A 129 2.80 8.47 -5.41
N LEU A 130 3.33 9.60 -5.89
CA LEU A 130 3.25 9.97 -7.31
C LEU A 130 3.96 8.93 -8.21
N CYS A 131 5.01 8.30 -7.69
CA CYS A 131 5.76 7.23 -8.36
C CYS A 131 5.19 5.82 -8.11
N GLY A 132 4.07 5.68 -7.39
CA GLY A 132 3.48 4.39 -7.08
C GLY A 132 4.26 3.56 -6.05
N ILE A 133 4.95 4.20 -5.12
CA ILE A 133 5.72 3.53 -4.05
C ILE A 133 4.93 3.60 -2.75
N THR A 134 4.17 2.54 -2.45
CA THR A 134 3.26 2.45 -1.29
C THR A 134 4.00 2.51 0.04
N GLU A 135 5.27 2.10 0.06
CA GLU A 135 6.16 2.02 1.22
C GLU A 135 6.38 3.38 1.89
N GLY A 136 6.13 4.49 1.17
CA GLY A 136 6.17 5.84 1.74
C GLY A 136 5.23 6.06 2.94
N ALA A 137 4.22 5.21 3.12
CA ALA A 137 3.31 5.25 4.27
C ALA A 137 3.82 4.49 5.52
N ILE A 138 4.86 3.65 5.39
CA ILE A 138 5.38 2.82 6.50
C ILE A 138 5.79 3.66 7.73
N PRO A 139 6.52 4.77 7.61
CA PRO A 139 6.95 5.54 8.78
C PRO A 139 5.76 5.99 9.66
N PHE A 140 4.62 6.30 9.05
CA PHE A 140 3.41 6.69 9.76
C PHE A 140 2.71 5.52 10.42
N ALA A 141 2.59 4.40 9.71
CA ALA A 141 1.97 3.19 10.23
C ALA A 141 2.75 2.60 11.41
N SER A 142 4.08 2.69 11.39
CA SER A 142 4.93 2.27 12.51
C SER A 142 4.73 3.11 13.77
N MET A 143 4.36 4.39 13.63
CA MET A 143 4.17 5.31 14.76
C MET A 143 2.75 5.24 15.35
N ASP A 144 1.71 5.09 14.52
CA ASP A 144 0.31 4.97 14.98
C ASP A 144 -0.49 3.95 14.14
N PRO A 145 -0.19 2.65 14.26
CA PRO A 145 -0.73 1.62 13.37
C PRO A 145 -2.25 1.52 13.42
N LEU A 146 -2.83 1.64 14.62
CA LEU A 146 -4.25 1.50 14.87
C LEU A 146 -5.12 2.56 14.17
N ARG A 147 -4.54 3.73 13.86
CA ARG A 147 -5.27 4.82 13.17
C ARG A 147 -4.88 4.90 11.71
N VAL A 148 -3.60 4.70 11.41
CA VAL A 148 -3.07 4.83 10.06
C VAL A 148 -3.56 3.69 9.18
N ILE A 149 -3.29 2.43 9.54
CA ILE A 149 -3.59 1.28 8.65
C ILE A 149 -5.08 1.22 8.26
N PRO A 150 -6.05 1.33 9.20
CA PRO A 150 -7.46 1.35 8.81
C PRO A 150 -7.83 2.52 7.89
N SER A 151 -7.23 3.70 8.11
CA SER A 151 -7.46 4.88 7.25
C SER A 151 -6.92 4.66 5.83
N LEU A 152 -5.73 4.05 5.72
CA LEU A 152 -5.13 3.69 4.42
C LEU A 152 -6.04 2.70 3.68
N MET A 153 -6.48 1.65 4.37
CA MET A 153 -7.36 0.62 3.79
C MET A 153 -8.67 1.21 3.29
N VAL A 154 -9.35 2.04 4.09
CA VAL A 154 -10.62 2.66 3.69
C VAL A 154 -10.42 3.57 2.48
N GLY A 155 -9.38 4.41 2.46
CA GLY A 155 -9.12 5.26 1.30
C GLY A 155 -8.79 4.46 0.03
N SER A 156 -7.96 3.42 0.14
CA SER A 156 -7.62 2.56 -1.01
C SER A 156 -8.81 1.73 -1.50
N ILE A 157 -9.70 1.27 -0.61
CA ILE A 157 -10.99 0.65 -0.99
C ILE A 157 -11.83 1.61 -1.83
N VAL A 158 -11.95 2.87 -1.40
CA VAL A 158 -12.75 3.85 -2.15
C VAL A 158 -12.14 4.12 -3.52
N GLY A 159 -10.83 4.38 -3.59
CA GLY A 159 -10.16 4.61 -4.86
C GLY A 159 -10.24 3.40 -5.80
N ALA A 160 -9.98 2.20 -5.30
CA ALA A 160 -10.09 0.97 -6.09
C ALA A 160 -11.51 0.79 -6.66
N ASN A 161 -12.55 1.01 -5.85
CA ASN A 161 -13.94 0.91 -6.31
C ASN A 161 -14.30 1.97 -7.35
N ILE A 162 -13.85 3.21 -7.19
CA ILE A 162 -14.08 4.27 -8.19
C ILE A 162 -13.43 3.86 -9.52
N ALA A 163 -12.18 3.39 -9.48
CA ALA A 163 -11.46 2.93 -10.67
C ALA A 163 -12.16 1.71 -11.32
N ALA A 164 -12.64 0.76 -10.52
CA ALA A 164 -13.33 -0.44 -11.01
C ALA A 164 -14.69 -0.12 -11.65
N LEU A 165 -15.48 0.76 -11.02
CA LEU A 165 -16.77 1.22 -11.56
C LEU A 165 -16.60 2.03 -12.84
N ALA A 166 -15.50 2.78 -12.94
CA ALA A 166 -15.14 3.55 -14.12
C ALA A 166 -14.45 2.70 -15.21
N LYS A 167 -14.23 1.40 -14.96
CA LYS A 167 -13.52 0.46 -15.86
C LYS A 167 -12.13 0.99 -16.28
N VAL A 168 -11.41 1.56 -15.32
CA VAL A 168 -10.01 1.95 -15.55
C VAL A 168 -9.17 0.69 -15.78
N THR A 169 -8.37 0.69 -16.84
CA THR A 169 -7.46 -0.42 -17.16
C THR A 169 -6.01 -0.01 -16.92
N ASP A 170 -5.16 -0.99 -16.63
CA ASP A 170 -3.71 -0.81 -16.62
C ASP A 170 -3.04 -2.01 -17.31
N ILE A 171 -2.17 -1.73 -18.28
CA ILE A 171 -1.43 -2.73 -19.05
C ILE A 171 0.03 -2.87 -18.59
N VAL A 172 0.46 -2.10 -17.58
CA VAL A 172 1.83 -2.10 -17.06
C VAL A 172 1.84 -2.71 -15.66
N PRO A 173 2.84 -3.53 -15.29
CA PRO A 173 2.98 -4.06 -13.94
C PRO A 173 3.55 -2.99 -12.98
N HIS A 174 2.90 -1.83 -12.89
CA HIS A 174 3.29 -0.73 -12.01
C HIS A 174 2.06 0.00 -11.47
N GLY A 175 2.23 0.97 -10.56
CA GLY A 175 1.11 1.72 -10.02
C GLY A 175 1.36 3.23 -9.92
N GLY A 176 0.31 3.94 -9.54
CA GLY A 176 0.33 5.38 -9.29
C GLY A 176 0.29 6.29 -10.52
N PRO A 177 0.24 7.61 -10.29
CA PRO A 177 0.11 8.63 -11.33
C PRO A 177 1.11 8.53 -12.48
N ILE A 178 2.33 8.07 -12.19
CA ILE A 178 3.39 7.92 -13.19
C ILE A 178 3.00 6.99 -14.34
N VAL A 179 2.21 5.93 -14.09
CA VAL A 179 1.78 4.98 -15.12
C VAL A 179 0.85 5.64 -16.14
N ALA A 180 -0.04 6.52 -15.67
CA ALA A 180 -0.92 7.27 -16.55
C ALA A 180 -0.14 8.22 -17.48
N LEU A 181 0.97 8.80 -16.99
CA LEU A 181 1.85 9.64 -17.80
C LEU A 181 2.66 8.86 -18.85
N MET A 182 2.95 7.59 -18.56
CA MET A 182 3.66 6.69 -19.47
C MET A 182 2.74 6.00 -20.50
N GLY A 183 1.44 6.26 -20.45
CA GLY A 183 0.46 5.70 -21.38
C GLY A 183 0.02 4.27 -21.07
N GLY A 184 0.20 3.80 -19.82
CA GLY A 184 -0.21 2.47 -19.38
C GLY A 184 -1.69 2.36 -18.96
N ILE A 185 -2.39 3.49 -18.82
CA ILE A 185 -3.76 3.55 -18.27
C ILE A 185 -4.77 3.98 -19.34
N GLU A 186 -5.88 3.26 -19.46
CA GLU A 186 -7.10 3.78 -20.10
C GLU A 186 -8.08 4.29 -19.03
N GLY A 187 -8.83 5.35 -19.35
CA GLY A 187 -9.69 6.02 -18.36
C GLY A 187 -8.90 6.94 -17.41
N ILE A 188 -7.80 7.54 -17.90
CA ILE A 188 -6.87 8.42 -17.15
C ILE A 188 -7.58 9.41 -16.23
N LEU A 189 -8.64 10.07 -16.70
CA LEU A 189 -9.35 11.07 -15.91
C LEU A 189 -9.99 10.44 -14.66
N MET A 190 -10.63 9.28 -14.81
CA MET A 190 -11.23 8.56 -13.68
C MET A 190 -10.19 7.92 -12.77
N PHE A 191 -9.02 7.54 -13.31
CA PHE A 191 -7.88 7.09 -12.52
C PHE A 191 -7.37 8.18 -11.56
N PHE A 192 -7.21 9.42 -12.04
CA PHE A 192 -6.85 10.54 -11.18
C PHE A 192 -7.95 10.87 -10.16
N VAL A 193 -9.21 10.83 -10.56
CA VAL A 193 -10.35 11.01 -9.63
C VAL A 193 -10.32 9.95 -8.53
N ALA A 194 -10.06 8.69 -8.87
CA ALA A 194 -9.96 7.60 -7.91
C ALA A 194 -8.84 7.83 -6.88
N ILE A 195 -7.65 8.21 -7.35
CA ILE A 195 -6.50 8.51 -6.48
C ILE A 195 -6.81 9.71 -5.57
N ILE A 196 -7.34 10.80 -6.12
CA ILE A 196 -7.66 12.00 -5.36
C ILE A 196 -8.71 11.70 -4.28
N ALA A 197 -9.80 11.01 -4.65
CA ALA A 197 -10.87 10.66 -3.72
C ALA A 197 -10.36 9.74 -2.60
N GLY A 198 -9.62 8.68 -2.96
CA GLY A 198 -9.04 7.76 -1.98
C GLY A 198 -8.05 8.43 -1.04
N SER A 199 -7.12 9.24 -1.57
CA SER A 199 -6.14 9.97 -0.77
C SER A 199 -6.80 11.04 0.12
N ALA A 200 -7.86 11.70 -0.35
CA ALA A 200 -8.63 12.63 0.47
C ALA A 200 -9.30 11.93 1.65
N ILE A 201 -9.91 10.76 1.42
CA ILE A 201 -10.53 9.95 2.48
C ILE A 201 -9.48 9.49 3.49
N THR A 202 -8.33 8.96 3.03
CA THR A 202 -7.20 8.60 3.91
C THR A 202 -6.79 9.80 4.77
N ALA A 203 -6.57 10.96 4.16
CA ALA A 203 -6.09 12.16 4.85
C ALA A 203 -7.08 12.70 5.87
N VAL A 204 -8.38 12.72 5.54
CA VAL A 204 -9.44 13.16 6.45
C VAL A 204 -9.58 12.16 7.60
N MET A 205 -9.69 10.87 7.31
CA MET A 205 -9.93 9.84 8.32
C MET A 205 -8.79 9.77 9.33
N VAL A 206 -7.54 9.75 8.89
CA VAL A 206 -6.38 9.68 9.80
C VAL A 206 -6.28 10.94 10.67
N ASN A 207 -6.55 12.12 10.10
CA ASN A 207 -6.52 13.38 10.85
C ASN A 207 -7.66 13.47 11.87
N VAL A 208 -8.87 13.01 11.54
CA VAL A 208 -9.98 12.95 12.50
C VAL A 208 -9.64 12.00 13.66
N LEU A 209 -9.10 10.81 13.36
CA LEU A 209 -8.72 9.84 14.39
C LEU A 209 -7.56 10.35 15.27
N LYS A 210 -6.57 11.02 14.69
CA LYS A 210 -5.48 11.65 15.46
C LYS A 210 -5.95 12.87 16.24
N ALA A 211 -6.89 13.67 15.72
CA ALA A 211 -7.48 14.81 16.43
C ALA A 211 -8.21 14.37 17.70
N ASN A 212 -8.96 13.26 17.64
CA ASN A 212 -9.65 12.70 18.81
C ASN A 212 -8.66 12.24 19.89
N LYS A 213 -7.52 11.67 19.49
CA LYS A 213 -6.43 11.30 20.41
C LYS A 213 -5.84 12.54 21.09
N TYR A 214 -5.55 13.58 20.31
CA TYR A 214 -4.97 14.83 20.79
C TYR A 214 -5.86 15.52 21.84
N LYS A 215 -7.17 15.63 21.55
CA LYS A 215 -8.14 16.20 22.50
C LYS A 215 -8.22 15.39 23.80
N LYS A 216 -8.17 14.07 23.71
CA LYS A 216 -8.21 13.20 24.89
C LYS A 216 -6.97 13.40 25.78
N SER A 217 -5.78 13.54 25.19
CA SER A 217 -4.56 13.82 25.95
C SER A 217 -4.56 15.20 26.62
N GLU A 218 -5.13 16.24 25.98
CA GLU A 218 -5.28 17.55 26.61
C GLU A 218 -6.19 17.48 27.85
N GLN A 219 -7.34 16.81 27.74
CA GLN A 219 -8.27 16.64 28.86
C GLN A 219 -7.68 15.81 30.01
N GLU A 220 -6.86 14.80 29.72
CA GLU A 220 -6.15 14.03 30.75
C GLU A 220 -5.10 14.90 31.47
N ASN A 221 -4.36 15.71 30.73
CA ASN A 221 -3.37 16.63 31.32
C ASN A 221 -4.02 17.71 32.18
N GLU A 222 -5.15 18.28 31.77
CA GLU A 222 -5.92 19.26 32.56
C GLU A 222 -6.43 18.65 33.87
N LYS A 223 -6.87 17.38 33.86
CA LYS A 223 -7.32 16.68 35.07
C LYS A 223 -6.19 16.33 36.05
N VAL A 224 -4.97 16.13 35.56
CA VAL A 224 -3.81 15.86 36.42
C VAL A 224 -3.23 17.15 37.00
N ALA A 225 -3.42 18.28 36.33
CA ALA A 225 -2.97 19.60 36.77
C ALA A 225 -3.92 20.31 37.76
N ALA A 226 -5.15 19.81 37.92
CA ALA A 226 -6.18 20.32 38.83
C ALA A 226 -6.23 19.52 40.14
#